data_AF-A0A174UMX8-F1
#
_entry.id   AF-A0A174UMX8-F1
#
_cell.length_a   1.000
_cell.length_b   1.000
_cell.length_c   1.000
_cell.angle_alpha   90.00
_cell.angle_beta   90.00
_cell.angle_gamma   90.00
#
_symmetry.space_group_name_H-M   'P 1'
#
loop_
_entity.id
_entity.type
_entity.pdbx_description
1 polymer ?
#
loop_
_entity_poly.entity_id
_entity_poly.type
_entity_poly.pdbx_seq_one_letter_code
_entity_poly.pdbx_strand_id
1 'polypeptide(L)'
;MEDYIKETLIASPYPFWLTVLIFALVTGLVQCIVFYFKEKGKNLATKQDIKDITDSIKSVESKYDSSLEAFKMELLNEHEFSKSLFEICNNLDKDLINHLIKCKKDIEKDGSYDSQGKYGHAIKSITDLGDFLHSYESRYSNLKDFNKLIKECDNMHGVYIDLDSREAIQRTNYRSVTEKALKYIKNILKTIIPPIKVSSVKQPEH
;
A
#
# COMPACT_ATOMS: atom_id res chain seq x y z
N MET A 1 -1.76 76.98 -51.87
CA MET A 1 -2.26 76.30 -50.64
C MET A 1 -2.45 77.30 -49.51
N GLU A 2 -1.58 78.32 -49.38
CA GLU A 2 -1.80 79.48 -48.47
C GLU A 2 -3.06 80.29 -48.79
N ASP A 3 -3.39 80.51 -50.07
CA ASP A 3 -4.56 81.32 -50.42
C ASP A 3 -5.89 80.63 -50.07
N TYR A 4 -5.94 79.30 -50.11
CA TYR A 4 -7.13 78.54 -49.71
C TYR A 4 -7.37 78.60 -48.19
N ILE A 5 -6.30 78.65 -47.40
CA ILE A 5 -6.36 78.84 -45.94
C ILE A 5 -6.81 80.26 -45.60
N LYS A 6 -6.33 81.26 -46.35
CA LYS A 6 -6.73 82.66 -46.17
C LYS A 6 -8.21 82.89 -46.49
N GLU A 7 -8.72 82.37 -47.61
CA GLU A 7 -10.14 82.57 -47.98
C GLU A 7 -11.10 81.85 -47.01
N THR A 8 -10.75 80.66 -46.52
CA THR A 8 -11.58 79.96 -45.53
C THR A 8 -11.58 80.61 -44.15
N LEU A 9 -10.49 81.31 -43.77
CA LEU A 9 -10.42 82.07 -42.51
C LEU A 9 -11.18 83.42 -42.59
N ILE A 10 -11.23 84.05 -43.76
CA ILE A 10 -11.89 85.35 -43.98
C ILE A 10 -13.41 85.20 -44.15
N ALA A 11 -13.91 84.03 -44.58
CA ALA A 11 -15.35 83.74 -44.70
C ALA A 11 -16.04 83.34 -43.38
N SER A 12 -15.31 83.26 -42.27
CA SER A 12 -15.86 82.92 -40.95
C SER A 12 -16.48 84.17 -40.29
N PRO A 13 -17.77 84.17 -39.88
CA PRO A 13 -18.44 85.33 -39.30
C PRO A 13 -17.99 85.69 -37.87
N TYR A 14 -16.95 85.04 -37.33
CA TYR A 14 -16.45 85.22 -35.96
C TYR A 14 -14.97 85.65 -35.94
N PRO A 15 -14.56 86.52 -34.98
CA PRO A 15 -13.19 87.02 -34.91
C PRO A 15 -12.18 85.93 -34.52
N PHE A 16 -11.01 85.93 -35.16
CA PHE A 16 -9.97 84.89 -35.06
C PHE A 16 -9.55 84.51 -33.62
N TRP A 17 -9.51 85.48 -32.69
CA TRP A 17 -9.16 85.18 -31.29
C TRP A 17 -10.19 84.26 -30.60
N LEU A 18 -11.46 84.34 -31.01
CA LEU A 18 -12.56 83.58 -30.45
C LEU A 18 -12.50 82.13 -30.92
N THR A 19 -12.14 81.90 -32.19
CA THR A 19 -11.97 80.55 -32.74
C THR A 19 -10.78 79.84 -32.09
N VAL A 20 -9.66 80.55 -31.85
CA VAL A 20 -8.51 80.03 -31.10
C VAL A 20 -8.87 79.69 -29.65
N LEU A 21 -9.64 80.54 -28.98
CA LEU A 21 -10.12 80.30 -27.60
C LEU A 21 -11.03 79.06 -27.53
N ILE A 22 -11.98 78.95 -28.45
CA ILE A 22 -12.88 77.78 -28.53
C ILE A 22 -12.07 76.52 -28.80
N PHE A 23 -11.09 76.57 -29.70
CA PHE A 23 -10.22 75.43 -30.00
C PHE A 23 -9.39 75.02 -28.77
N ALA A 24 -8.83 75.98 -28.02
CA ALA A 24 -8.11 75.72 -26.77
C ALA A 24 -9.01 75.08 -25.69
N LEU A 25 -10.26 75.55 -25.55
CA LEU A 25 -11.23 74.95 -24.63
C LEU A 25 -11.63 73.53 -25.04
N VAL A 26 -11.89 73.31 -26.34
CA VAL A 26 -12.26 71.99 -26.87
C VAL A 26 -11.09 71.01 -26.70
N THR A 27 -9.87 71.41 -27.04
CA THR A 27 -8.68 70.55 -26.88
C THR A 27 -8.41 70.22 -25.41
N GLY A 28 -8.54 71.19 -24.49
CA GLY A 28 -8.42 70.94 -23.05
C GLY A 28 -9.50 69.99 -22.51
N LEU A 29 -10.75 70.14 -22.94
CA LEU A 29 -11.83 69.21 -22.58
C LEU A 29 -11.57 67.80 -23.08
N VAL A 30 -11.12 67.65 -24.33
CA VAL A 30 -10.76 66.36 -24.92
C VAL A 30 -9.63 65.70 -24.12
N GLN A 31 -8.60 66.45 -23.72
CA GLN A 31 -7.50 65.93 -22.89
C GLN A 31 -7.97 65.48 -21.50
N CYS A 32 -8.86 66.23 -20.84
CA CYS A 32 -9.45 65.83 -19.55
C CYS A 32 -10.25 64.53 -19.67
N ILE A 33 -11.05 64.37 -20.72
CA ILE A 33 -11.83 63.16 -20.98
C ILE A 33 -10.91 61.95 -21.22
N VAL A 34 -9.87 62.11 -22.04
CA VAL A 34 -8.88 61.05 -22.30
C VAL A 34 -8.17 60.62 -21.02
N PHE A 35 -7.78 61.57 -20.16
CA PHE A 35 -7.11 61.26 -18.90
C PHE A 35 -8.03 60.49 -17.94
N TYR A 36 -9.30 60.92 -17.81
CA TYR A 36 -10.30 60.24 -17.00
C TYR A 36 -10.56 58.80 -17.46
N PHE A 37 -10.74 58.57 -18.77
CA PHE A 37 -10.92 57.21 -19.30
C PHE A 37 -9.68 56.34 -19.11
N LYS A 38 -8.48 56.92 -19.23
CA LYS A 38 -7.22 56.20 -19.00
C LYS A 38 -7.08 55.74 -17.55
N GLU A 39 -7.42 56.60 -16.59
CA GLU A 39 -7.33 56.28 -15.16
C GLU A 39 -8.42 55.28 -14.73
N LYS A 40 -9.65 55.45 -15.23
CA LYS A 40 -10.74 54.49 -15.03
C LYS A 40 -10.44 53.13 -15.66
N GLY A 41 -9.82 53.10 -16.83
CA GLY A 41 -9.37 51.89 -17.51
C GLY A 41 -8.30 51.13 -16.72
N LYS A 42 -7.32 51.84 -16.15
CA LYS A 42 -6.32 51.25 -15.25
C LYS A 42 -6.94 50.61 -14.02
N ASN A 43 -7.85 51.30 -13.33
CA ASN A 43 -8.52 50.75 -12.14
C ASN A 43 -9.39 49.51 -12.45
N LEU A 44 -10.01 49.47 -13.64
CA LEU A 44 -10.76 48.30 -14.08
C LEU A 44 -9.83 47.12 -14.38
N ALA A 45 -8.71 47.36 -15.07
CA ALA A 45 -7.70 46.34 -15.33
C ALA A 45 -7.14 45.75 -14.02
N THR A 46 -6.74 46.59 -13.06
CA THR A 46 -6.23 46.12 -11.76
C THR A 46 -7.27 45.32 -10.96
N LYS A 47 -8.56 45.72 -11.00
CA LYS A 47 -9.63 44.93 -10.35
C LYS A 47 -9.82 43.56 -11.01
N GLN A 48 -9.71 43.50 -12.33
CA GLN A 48 -9.79 42.25 -13.07
C GLN A 48 -8.60 41.34 -12.72
N ASP A 49 -7.37 41.88 -12.70
CA ASP A 49 -6.18 41.12 -12.32
C ASP A 49 -6.31 40.52 -10.90
N ILE A 50 -6.77 41.31 -9.93
CA ILE A 50 -6.99 40.84 -8.55
C ILE A 50 -8.01 39.71 -8.51
N LYS A 51 -9.10 39.82 -9.29
CA LYS A 51 -10.13 38.79 -9.37
C LYS A 51 -9.55 37.52 -9.98
N ASP A 52 -8.83 37.62 -11.09
CA ASP A 52 -8.25 36.48 -11.80
C ASP A 52 -7.21 35.75 -10.92
N ILE A 53 -6.41 36.50 -10.15
CA ILE A 53 -5.50 35.95 -9.14
C ILE A 53 -6.28 35.22 -8.05
N THR A 54 -7.35 35.84 -7.53
CA THR A 54 -8.18 35.23 -6.46
C THR A 54 -8.83 33.93 -6.92
N ASP A 55 -9.38 33.92 -8.14
CA ASP A 55 -10.02 32.74 -8.72
C ASP A 55 -8.97 31.64 -9.00
N SER A 56 -7.77 32.03 -9.40
CA SER A 56 -6.64 31.10 -9.56
C SER A 56 -6.20 30.48 -8.23
N ILE A 57 -6.10 31.28 -7.15
CA ILE A 57 -5.77 30.80 -5.81
C ILE A 57 -6.81 29.79 -5.34
N LYS A 58 -8.10 30.11 -5.47
CA LYS A 58 -9.19 29.19 -5.11
C LYS A 58 -9.16 27.90 -5.94
N SER A 59 -8.80 28.00 -7.23
CA SER A 59 -8.64 26.83 -8.08
C SER A 59 -7.49 25.93 -7.60
N VAL A 60 -6.35 26.53 -7.22
CA VAL A 60 -5.21 25.78 -6.68
C VAL A 60 -5.56 25.14 -5.33
N GLU A 61 -6.22 25.86 -4.43
CA GLU A 61 -6.69 25.36 -3.14
C GLU A 61 -7.64 24.17 -3.33
N SER A 62 -8.65 24.31 -4.19
CA SER A 62 -9.58 23.22 -4.49
C SER A 62 -8.88 22.00 -5.10
N LYS A 63 -7.90 22.20 -5.99
CA LYS A 63 -7.10 21.10 -6.56
C LYS A 63 -6.24 20.42 -5.49
N TYR A 64 -5.64 21.21 -4.60
CA TYR A 64 -4.84 20.70 -3.50
C TYR A 64 -5.69 19.87 -2.54
N ASP A 65 -6.85 20.37 -2.11
CA ASP A 65 -7.78 19.66 -1.24
C ASP A 65 -8.27 18.35 -1.88
N SER A 66 -8.63 18.39 -3.16
CA SER A 66 -9.03 17.18 -3.89
C SER A 66 -7.89 16.17 -3.99
N SER A 67 -6.65 16.62 -4.20
CA SER A 67 -5.48 15.74 -4.28
C SER A 67 -5.14 15.15 -2.90
N LEU A 68 -5.29 15.95 -1.84
CA LEU A 68 -5.06 15.54 -0.47
C LEU A 68 -6.07 14.47 -0.03
N GLU A 69 -7.35 14.65 -0.34
CA GLU A 69 -8.37 13.63 -0.05
C GLU A 69 -8.14 12.34 -0.85
N ALA A 70 -7.75 12.44 -2.13
CA ALA A 70 -7.40 11.27 -2.92
C ALA A 70 -6.21 10.51 -2.29
N PHE A 71 -5.17 11.23 -1.88
CA PHE A 71 -3.99 10.65 -1.23
C PHE A 71 -4.31 10.02 0.13
N LYS A 72 -5.17 10.65 0.94
CA LYS A 72 -5.66 10.07 2.21
C LYS A 72 -6.40 8.76 1.97
N MET A 73 -7.27 8.72 0.96
CA MET A 73 -8.01 7.50 0.61
C MET A 73 -7.09 6.39 0.12
N GLU A 74 -6.08 6.71 -0.67
CA GLU A 74 -5.06 5.75 -1.12
C GLU A 74 -4.30 5.16 0.07
N LEU A 75 -3.81 6.00 0.98
CA LEU A 75 -3.14 5.55 2.21
C LEU A 75 -4.02 4.66 3.09
N LEU A 76 -5.31 5.02 3.24
CA LEU A 76 -6.26 4.21 4.02
C LEU A 76 -6.47 2.85 3.37
N ASN A 77 -6.61 2.80 2.05
CA ASN A 77 -6.77 1.56 1.29
C ASN A 77 -5.52 0.66 1.40
N GLU A 78 -4.32 1.24 1.25
CA GLU A 78 -3.06 0.52 1.44
C GLU A 78 -2.92 -0.04 2.86
N HIS A 79 -3.31 0.75 3.86
CA HIS A 79 -3.29 0.32 5.25
C HIS A 79 -4.27 -0.84 5.52
N GLU A 80 -5.50 -0.76 5.00
CA GLU A 80 -6.49 -1.84 5.12
C GLU A 80 -6.04 -3.11 4.40
N PHE A 81 -5.46 -2.97 3.21
CA PHE A 81 -4.88 -4.08 2.47
C PHE A 81 -3.75 -4.76 3.25
N SER A 82 -2.82 -3.97 3.80
CA SER A 82 -1.72 -4.47 4.62
C SER A 82 -2.22 -5.22 5.87
N LYS A 83 -3.25 -4.68 6.54
CA LYS A 83 -3.90 -5.34 7.67
C LYS A 83 -4.51 -6.69 7.28
N SER A 84 -5.23 -6.74 6.16
CA SER A 84 -5.82 -7.98 5.64
C SER A 84 -4.74 -9.02 5.31
N LEU A 85 -3.66 -8.59 4.66
CA LEU A 85 -2.52 -9.47 4.35
C LEU A 85 -1.89 -10.02 5.63
N PHE A 86 -1.68 -9.19 6.65
CA PHE A 86 -1.15 -9.63 7.94
C PHE A 86 -2.06 -10.68 8.61
N GLU A 87 -3.38 -10.51 8.54
CA GLU A 87 -4.35 -11.46 9.08
C GLU A 87 -4.28 -12.82 8.36
N ILE A 88 -4.25 -12.81 7.01
CA ILE A 88 -4.07 -14.02 6.20
C ILE A 88 -2.76 -14.71 6.57
N CYS A 89 -1.68 -13.93 6.70
CA CYS A 89 -0.38 -14.46 7.08
C CYS A 89 -0.41 -15.15 8.45
N ASN A 90 -1.03 -14.54 9.46
CA ASN A 90 -1.15 -15.12 10.80
C ASN A 90 -2.00 -16.39 10.80
N ASN A 91 -3.07 -16.42 10.01
CA ASN A 91 -3.93 -17.62 9.90
C ASN A 91 -3.16 -18.80 9.29
N LEU A 92 -2.37 -18.56 8.24
CA LEU A 92 -1.49 -19.57 7.67
C LEU A 92 -0.44 -20.08 8.66
N ASP A 93 0.17 -19.18 9.46
CA ASP A 93 1.13 -19.58 10.48
C ASP A 93 0.48 -20.43 11.58
N LYS A 94 -0.75 -20.09 11.97
CA LYS A 94 -1.56 -20.89 12.90
C LYS A 94 -1.87 -22.27 12.32
N ASP A 95 -2.22 -22.35 11.04
CA ASP A 95 -2.49 -23.62 10.36
C ASP A 95 -1.24 -24.49 10.28
N LEU A 96 -0.08 -23.91 9.91
CA LEU A 96 1.21 -24.61 9.96
C LEU A 96 1.47 -25.21 11.35
N ILE A 97 1.32 -24.41 12.41
CA ILE A 97 1.50 -24.87 13.79
C ILE A 97 0.52 -26.02 14.11
N ASN A 98 -0.74 -25.92 13.69
CA ASN A 98 -1.73 -26.97 13.91
C ASN A 98 -1.37 -28.26 13.17
N HIS A 99 -0.94 -28.20 11.92
CA HIS A 99 -0.47 -29.36 11.16
C HIS A 99 0.75 -30.01 11.83
N LEU A 100 1.74 -29.22 12.25
CA LEU A 100 2.92 -29.69 12.98
C LEU A 100 2.55 -30.38 14.30
N ILE A 101 1.65 -29.78 15.10
CA ILE A 101 1.21 -30.35 16.38
C ILE A 101 0.40 -31.63 16.17
N LYS A 102 -0.50 -31.67 15.18
CA LYS A 102 -1.31 -32.85 14.85
C LYS A 102 -0.39 -34.01 14.44
N CYS A 103 0.49 -33.78 13.47
CA CYS A 103 1.46 -34.77 13.01
C CYS A 103 2.35 -35.27 14.15
N LYS A 104 2.89 -34.38 14.99
CA LYS A 104 3.63 -34.76 16.21
C LYS A 104 2.85 -35.71 17.11
N LYS A 105 1.58 -35.38 17.42
CA LYS A 105 0.72 -36.18 18.30
C LYS A 105 0.44 -37.57 17.70
N ASP A 106 0.19 -37.64 16.41
CA ASP A 106 -0.10 -38.90 15.73
C ASP A 106 1.14 -39.80 15.68
N ILE A 107 2.33 -39.24 15.40
CA ILE A 107 3.59 -40.01 15.45
C ILE A 107 3.86 -40.54 16.86
N GLU A 108 3.68 -39.70 17.89
CA GLU A 108 3.88 -40.11 19.30
C GLU A 108 2.88 -41.21 19.70
N LYS A 109 1.66 -41.16 19.18
CA LYS A 109 0.62 -42.17 19.38
C LYS A 109 0.98 -43.50 18.70
N ASP A 110 1.49 -43.48 17.47
CA ASP A 110 1.99 -44.70 16.80
C ASP A 110 3.15 -45.35 17.56
N GLY A 111 4.06 -44.55 18.13
CA GLY A 111 5.14 -45.06 18.99
C GLY A 111 4.63 -45.80 20.24
N SER A 112 3.50 -45.36 20.82
CA SER A 112 2.88 -46.05 21.96
C SER A 112 2.22 -47.38 21.57
N TYR A 113 1.68 -47.47 20.36
CA TYR A 113 1.04 -48.66 19.82
C TYR A 113 1.99 -49.64 19.13
N ASP A 114 3.28 -49.32 19.04
CA ASP A 114 4.33 -50.23 18.56
C ASP A 114 4.34 -51.56 19.34
N SER A 115 4.07 -51.48 20.65
CA SER A 115 3.87 -52.64 21.52
C SER A 115 2.64 -53.50 21.20
N GLN A 116 1.65 -52.96 20.48
CA GLN A 116 0.37 -53.58 20.15
C GLN A 116 0.22 -53.93 18.66
N GLY A 117 1.25 -53.66 17.84
CA GLY A 117 1.26 -53.97 16.41
C GLY A 117 0.34 -53.09 15.55
N LYS A 118 -0.10 -51.93 16.05
CA LYS A 118 -0.94 -50.96 15.31
C LYS A 118 -0.09 -49.75 14.94
N TYR A 119 0.08 -49.51 13.64
CA TYR A 119 0.91 -48.43 13.08
C TYR A 119 0.17 -47.75 11.93
N GLY A 120 0.67 -46.58 11.52
CA GLY A 120 0.21 -45.91 10.30
C GLY A 120 -0.85 -44.85 10.55
N HIS A 121 -1.20 -44.54 11.80
CA HIS A 121 -2.14 -43.44 12.10
C HIS A 121 -1.56 -42.09 11.68
N ALA A 122 -0.24 -41.91 11.77
CA ALA A 122 0.46 -40.70 11.38
C ALA A 122 0.63 -40.53 9.88
N ILE A 123 0.38 -41.56 9.04
CA ILE A 123 0.58 -41.46 7.59
C ILE A 123 -0.26 -40.31 7.02
N LYS A 124 -1.55 -40.28 7.36
CA LYS A 124 -2.46 -39.24 6.88
C LYS A 124 -1.99 -37.84 7.32
N SER A 125 -1.63 -37.66 8.59
CA SER A 125 -1.22 -36.33 9.07
C SER A 125 0.16 -35.90 8.57
N ILE A 126 1.06 -36.84 8.22
CA ILE A 126 2.32 -36.55 7.54
C ILE A 126 2.09 -36.15 6.09
N THR A 127 1.16 -36.82 5.39
CA THR A 127 0.76 -36.45 4.02
C THR A 127 0.08 -35.07 4.00
N ASP A 128 -0.93 -34.85 4.86
CA ASP A 128 -1.61 -33.55 5.00
C ASP A 128 -0.59 -32.42 5.28
N LEU A 129 0.44 -32.70 6.09
CA LEU A 129 1.52 -31.76 6.38
C LEU A 129 2.39 -31.54 5.14
N GLY A 130 2.78 -32.59 4.41
CA GLY A 130 3.56 -32.48 3.18
C GLY A 130 2.88 -31.59 2.14
N ASP A 131 1.59 -31.81 1.87
CA ASP A 131 0.79 -31.02 0.93
C ASP A 131 0.75 -29.54 1.34
N PHE A 132 0.59 -29.27 2.63
CA PHE A 132 0.64 -27.90 3.17
C PHE A 132 2.02 -27.26 2.97
N LEU A 133 3.09 -27.98 3.30
CA LEU A 133 4.46 -27.44 3.21
C LEU A 133 4.85 -27.14 1.76
N HIS A 134 4.47 -27.99 0.80
CA HIS A 134 4.67 -27.74 -0.64
C HIS A 134 3.90 -26.51 -1.12
N SER A 135 2.64 -26.37 -0.70
CA SER A 135 1.78 -25.25 -1.09
C SER A 135 2.33 -23.88 -0.65
N TYR A 136 3.13 -23.85 0.42
CA TYR A 136 3.68 -22.63 1.01
C TYR A 136 5.21 -22.65 1.16
N GLU A 137 5.90 -23.42 0.30
CA GLU A 137 7.35 -23.62 0.37
C GLU A 137 8.12 -22.30 0.34
N SER A 138 7.77 -21.40 -0.59
CA SER A 138 8.43 -20.11 -0.79
C SER A 138 8.48 -19.26 0.48
N ARG A 139 7.43 -19.32 1.31
CA ARG A 139 7.32 -18.55 2.55
C ARG A 139 8.17 -19.12 3.68
N TYR A 140 8.20 -20.45 3.81
CA TYR A 140 8.77 -21.12 4.97
C TYR A 140 10.15 -21.75 4.71
N SER A 141 10.64 -21.71 3.47
CA SER A 141 11.95 -22.24 3.04
C SER A 141 13.14 -21.80 3.90
N ASN A 142 13.08 -20.60 4.47
CA ASN A 142 14.11 -20.05 5.35
C ASN A 142 14.12 -20.67 6.76
N LEU A 143 13.08 -21.39 7.16
CA LEU A 143 13.04 -22.07 8.45
C LEU A 143 14.02 -23.23 8.47
N LYS A 144 14.85 -23.27 9.51
CA LYS A 144 15.81 -24.35 9.70
C LYS A 144 15.08 -25.69 9.77
N ASP A 145 15.62 -26.67 9.05
CA ASP A 145 15.08 -28.03 8.91
C ASP A 145 13.75 -28.14 8.12
N PHE A 146 13.23 -27.06 7.53
CA PHE A 146 12.01 -27.08 6.73
C PHE A 146 12.12 -27.96 5.48
N ASN A 147 13.11 -27.74 4.62
CA ASN A 147 13.33 -28.56 3.41
C ASN A 147 13.62 -30.03 3.76
N LYS A 148 14.19 -30.29 4.94
CA LYS A 148 14.41 -31.65 5.42
C LYS A 148 13.10 -32.31 5.84
N LEU A 149 12.19 -31.56 6.46
CA LEU A 149 10.86 -32.03 6.81
C LEU A 149 10.04 -32.36 5.55
N ILE A 150 10.04 -31.47 4.54
CA ILE A 150 9.39 -31.75 3.24
C ILE A 150 9.88 -33.08 2.68
N LYS A 151 11.20 -33.28 2.60
CA LYS A 151 11.77 -34.52 2.08
C LYS A 151 11.31 -35.77 2.84
N GLU A 152 11.20 -35.69 4.18
CA GLU A 152 10.69 -36.84 4.94
C GLU A 152 9.18 -37.05 4.77
N CYS A 153 8.40 -35.99 4.55
CA CYS A 153 6.99 -36.12 4.14
C CYS A 153 6.89 -36.83 2.78
N ASP A 154 7.73 -36.48 1.81
CA ASP A 154 7.77 -37.15 0.50
C ASP A 154 8.19 -38.63 0.62
N ASN A 155 9.19 -38.91 1.47
CA ASN A 155 9.59 -40.30 1.76
C ASN A 155 8.44 -41.11 2.37
N MET A 156 7.58 -40.48 3.20
CA MET A 156 6.42 -41.15 3.78
C MET A 156 5.38 -41.54 2.73
N HIS A 157 5.24 -40.76 1.66
CA HIS A 157 4.38 -41.12 0.53
C HIS A 157 4.85 -42.42 -0.14
N GLY A 158 6.17 -42.58 -0.33
CA GLY A 158 6.75 -43.84 -0.81
C GLY A 158 6.48 -45.01 0.15
N VAL A 159 6.64 -44.79 1.46
CA VAL A 159 6.34 -45.81 2.48
C VAL A 159 4.86 -46.22 2.50
N TYR A 160 3.93 -45.29 2.22
CA TYR A 160 2.50 -45.60 2.13
C TYR A 160 2.18 -46.52 0.95
N ILE A 161 2.74 -46.25 -0.23
CA ILE A 161 2.58 -47.09 -1.42
C ILE A 161 3.13 -48.49 -1.15
N ASP A 162 4.29 -48.57 -0.48
CA ASP A 162 4.91 -49.84 -0.15
C ASP A 162 4.11 -50.63 0.91
N LEU A 163 3.52 -49.98 1.92
CA LEU A 163 2.74 -50.64 2.99
C LEU A 163 1.53 -51.42 2.47
N ASP A 164 0.90 -50.97 1.39
CA ASP A 164 -0.24 -51.65 0.76
C ASP A 164 0.16 -53.01 0.12
N SER A 165 1.47 -53.24 -0.09
CA SER A 165 2.03 -54.45 -0.74
C SER A 165 2.48 -55.59 0.20
N ARG A 166 2.28 -55.48 1.53
CA ARG A 166 2.47 -56.53 2.58
C ARG A 166 3.86 -57.23 2.77
N GLU A 167 5.00 -56.53 2.74
CA GLU A 167 6.31 -57.09 3.13
C GLU A 167 6.88 -56.54 4.47
N ALA A 168 7.50 -57.40 5.29
CA ALA A 168 8.01 -57.04 6.62
C ALA A 168 9.14 -55.97 6.66
N ILE A 169 9.79 -55.69 5.51
CA ILE A 169 10.80 -54.63 5.31
C ILE A 169 10.19 -53.22 5.51
N GLN A 170 8.86 -53.10 5.48
CA GLN A 170 8.07 -51.87 5.64
C GLN A 170 8.19 -51.19 7.02
N ARG A 171 8.40 -51.96 8.10
CA ARG A 171 8.32 -51.44 9.47
C ARG A 171 9.53 -50.58 9.85
N THR A 172 10.72 -50.94 9.35
CA THR A 172 11.97 -50.20 9.58
C THR A 172 12.01 -48.87 8.83
N ASN A 173 11.50 -48.83 7.60
CA ASN A 173 11.45 -47.60 6.80
C ASN A 173 10.44 -46.60 7.39
N TYR A 174 9.24 -47.06 7.74
CA TYR A 174 8.23 -46.25 8.41
C TYR A 174 8.75 -45.62 9.72
N ARG A 175 9.40 -46.42 10.57
CA ARG A 175 9.99 -45.93 11.83
C ARG A 175 11.09 -44.89 11.60
N SER A 176 11.98 -45.14 10.63
CA SER A 176 13.06 -44.20 10.31
C SER A 176 12.53 -42.84 9.84
N VAL A 177 11.53 -42.84 8.94
CA VAL A 177 10.93 -41.61 8.42
C VAL A 177 10.18 -40.85 9.51
N THR A 178 9.35 -41.55 10.31
CA THR A 178 8.61 -40.91 11.43
C THR A 178 9.53 -40.31 12.49
N GLU A 179 10.63 -40.99 12.87
CA GLU A 179 11.60 -40.46 13.85
C GLU A 179 12.30 -39.20 13.33
N LYS A 180 12.69 -39.17 12.05
CA LYS A 180 13.30 -37.99 11.41
C LYS A 180 12.30 -36.84 11.28
N ALA A 181 11.09 -37.12 10.80
CA ALA A 181 10.01 -36.14 10.69
C ALA A 181 9.72 -35.51 12.07
N LEU A 182 9.57 -36.33 13.11
CA LEU A 182 9.34 -35.87 14.48
C LEU A 182 10.47 -34.97 15.00
N LYS A 183 11.73 -35.30 14.69
CA LYS A 183 12.90 -34.48 15.04
C LYS A 183 12.80 -33.10 14.38
N TYR A 184 12.52 -33.04 13.08
CA TYR A 184 12.42 -31.77 12.35
C TYR A 184 11.21 -30.95 12.79
N ILE A 185 10.06 -31.58 13.00
CA ILE A 185 8.85 -30.92 13.56
C ILE A 185 9.17 -30.27 14.91
N LYS A 186 9.84 -30.98 15.83
CA LYS A 186 10.22 -30.43 17.14
C LYS A 186 11.18 -29.26 17.01
N ASN A 187 12.11 -29.29 16.05
CA ASN A 187 13.03 -28.17 15.81
C ASN A 187 12.30 -26.94 15.27
N ILE A 188 11.43 -27.12 14.29
CA ILE A 188 10.65 -26.03 13.68
C ILE A 188 9.71 -25.41 14.74
N LEU A 189 9.01 -26.22 15.53
CA LEU A 189 8.15 -25.72 16.60
C LEU A 189 8.92 -24.90 17.64
N LYS A 190 10.15 -25.29 17.99
CA LYS A 190 11.02 -24.50 18.90
C LYS A 190 11.46 -23.16 18.29
N THR A 191 11.59 -23.09 16.97
CA THR A 191 11.94 -21.86 16.27
C THR A 191 10.74 -20.91 16.18
N ILE A 192 9.55 -21.44 15.88
CA ILE A 192 8.33 -20.64 15.71
C ILE A 192 7.73 -20.22 17.05
N ILE A 193 7.75 -21.10 18.06
CA ILE A 193 7.14 -20.86 19.37
C ILE A 193 8.27 -20.58 20.38
N PRO A 194 8.59 -19.30 20.65
CA PRO A 194 9.66 -18.96 21.58
C PRO A 194 9.30 -19.39 23.02
N PRO A 195 10.31 -19.65 23.87
CA PRO A 195 10.08 -19.96 25.26
C PRO A 195 9.44 -18.75 25.97
N ILE A 196 8.48 -19.03 26.86
CA ILE A 196 7.91 -18.01 27.75
C ILE A 196 9.04 -17.51 28.66
N LYS A 197 9.49 -16.27 28.43
CA LYS A 197 10.41 -15.59 29.36
C LYS A 197 9.60 -15.19 30.59
N VAL A 198 9.65 -16.01 31.64
CA VAL A 198 9.13 -15.61 32.95
C VAL A 198 10.13 -14.60 33.52
N SER A 199 9.78 -13.31 33.47
CA SER A 199 10.51 -12.28 34.21
C SER A 199 10.35 -12.58 35.69
N SER A 200 11.41 -13.05 36.34
CA SER A 200 11.45 -13.13 37.81
C SER A 200 11.25 -11.72 38.34
N VAL A 201 10.06 -11.45 38.89
CA VAL A 201 9.79 -10.25 39.67
C VAL A 201 10.76 -10.30 40.84
N LYS A 202 11.77 -9.41 40.86
CA LYS A 202 12.60 -9.22 42.05
C LYS A 202 11.64 -8.83 43.18
N GLN A 203 11.54 -9.66 44.23
CA GLN A 203 10.88 -9.23 45.46
C GLN A 203 11.59 -7.97 45.96
N PRO A 204 10.86 -6.92 46.35
CA PRO A 204 11.48 -5.78 47.00
C PRO A 204 12.09 -6.27 48.31
N GLU A 205 13.40 -6.03 48.46
CA GLU A 205 14.09 -6.19 49.74
C GLU A 205 13.43 -5.23 50.74
N HIS A 206 12.92 -5.80 51.82
CA HIS A 206 12.35 -5.09 52.96
C HIS A 206 13.40 -4.98 54.07
#